data_AF-A0A1I5BTJ2-F1
#
_entry.id   AF-A0A1I5BTJ2-F1
#
_cell.length_a   1.000
_cell.length_b   1.000
_cell.length_c   1.000
_cell.angle_alpha   90.00
_cell.angle_beta   90.00
_cell.angle_gamma   90.00
#
_symmetry.space_group_name_H-M   'P 1'
#
loop_
_entity.id
_entity.type
_entity.pdbx_description
1 polymer ?
#
loop_
_entity_poly.entity_id
_entity_poly.type
_entity_poly.pdbx_seq_one_letter_code
_entity_poly.pdbx_strand_id
1 'polypeptide(L)'
;MKKKLSILAVIAILAVASLATLAYLTDSTSAVTNTFTVGDLDITLTETYTQNSKIYPGAVIDKTPVVTVLANSEPSYLYVMVDNQLSPHGVLNIIPANWVSINVNGTKTIYRYNSIVPLSASAQPFTVFSTVTFGTGLTKTELATLQGKDIVIKAYAHQQAGVDQSVADAAAITHFTTP
;
A
#
# COMPACT_ATOMS: atom_id res chain seq x y z
N MET A 1 87.05 24.23 17.69
CA MET A 1 87.47 25.59 18.11
C MET A 1 87.00 26.59 17.05
N LYS A 2 85.83 27.24 17.20
CA LYS A 2 85.64 28.65 17.63
C LYS A 2 84.56 29.20 16.65
N LYS A 3 83.58 30.06 16.94
CA LYS A 3 83.06 30.76 18.11
C LYS A 3 81.84 31.56 17.58
N LYS A 4 80.67 31.44 18.23
CA LYS A 4 79.66 32.52 18.49
C LYS A 4 79.03 33.18 17.22
N LEU A 5 77.90 33.88 17.20
CA LEU A 5 76.98 34.44 18.18
C LEU A 5 75.69 34.82 17.40
N SER A 6 74.52 34.54 17.96
CA SER A 6 73.31 35.38 17.95
C SER A 6 72.95 36.25 16.73
N ILE A 7 71.87 35.87 16.02
CA ILE A 7 70.82 36.82 15.57
C ILE A 7 69.47 36.21 15.97
N LEU A 8 69.20 36.29 17.27
CA LEU A 8 67.86 36.35 17.82
C LEU A 8 67.44 37.82 17.77
N ALA A 9 66.20 38.07 17.33
CA ALA A 9 65.47 39.34 17.23
C ALA A 9 65.32 39.90 15.81
N VAL A 10 64.07 40.27 15.48
CA VAL A 10 63.59 41.07 14.34
C VAL A 10 62.84 40.33 13.19
N ILE A 11 62.47 39.04 13.32
CA ILE A 11 61.36 38.47 12.51
C ILE A 11 60.32 37.78 13.42
N ALA A 12 59.99 38.45 14.53
CA ALA A 12 58.99 38.00 15.50
C ALA A 12 57.76 38.92 15.58
N ILE A 13 57.50 39.76 14.57
CA ILE A 13 56.42 40.78 14.63
C ILE A 13 55.41 40.69 13.48
N LEU A 14 55.57 39.81 12.49
CA LEU A 14 54.60 39.68 11.38
C LEU A 14 53.82 38.34 11.35
N ALA A 15 53.91 37.53 12.41
CA ALA A 15 53.28 36.20 12.44
C ALA A 15 52.08 36.06 13.39
N VAL A 16 51.52 37.16 13.94
CA VAL A 16 50.49 37.08 15.00
C VAL A 16 49.09 37.59 14.59
N ALA A 17 48.93 38.15 13.38
CA ALA A 17 47.62 38.69 12.96
C ALA A 17 46.81 37.77 12.01
N SER A 18 47.41 36.71 11.45
CA SER A 18 46.75 35.85 10.45
C SER A 18 46.32 34.46 10.96
N LEU A 19 46.65 34.10 12.21
CA LEU A 19 46.24 32.81 12.80
C LEU A 19 45.06 32.93 13.78
N ALA A 20 44.83 34.10 14.39
CA ALA A 20 43.72 34.30 15.31
C ALA A 20 42.36 34.50 14.59
N THR A 21 42.37 34.89 13.32
CA THR A 21 41.17 35.15 12.51
C THR A 21 40.63 33.93 11.76
N LEU A 22 41.42 32.87 11.58
CA LEU A 22 40.95 31.65 10.93
C LEU A 22 40.06 30.80 11.85
N ALA A 23 40.32 30.77 13.16
CA ALA A 23 39.48 30.07 14.13
C ALA A 23 38.14 30.78 14.42
N TYR A 24 38.01 32.06 14.07
CA TYR A 24 36.80 32.86 14.31
C TYR A 24 35.76 32.78 13.17
N LEU A 25 36.12 32.18 12.02
CA LEU A 25 35.25 32.09 10.84
C LEU A 25 34.90 30.65 10.44
N THR A 26 35.23 29.67 11.26
CA THR A 26 34.83 28.27 11.04
C THR A 26 34.30 27.69 12.33
N ASP A 27 32.99 27.42 12.32
CA ASP A 27 32.29 26.57 13.27
C ASP A 27 31.94 25.26 12.55
N SER A 28 31.87 24.16 13.28
CA SER A 28 31.48 22.85 12.75
C SER A 28 30.52 22.23 13.73
N THR A 29 29.30 21.98 13.26
CA THR A 29 28.29 21.32 14.08
C THR A 29 28.54 19.82 14.09
N SER A 30 28.17 19.15 15.18
CA SER A 30 28.02 17.70 15.20
C SER A 30 27.06 17.28 14.08
N ALA A 31 27.34 16.15 13.42
CA ALA A 31 26.45 15.63 12.39
C ALA A 31 25.03 15.41 12.98
N VAL A 32 24.03 16.03 12.35
CA VAL A 32 22.62 15.70 12.60
C VAL A 32 22.32 14.44 11.79
N THR A 33 22.47 13.28 12.42
CA THR A 33 21.98 12.02 11.87
C THR A 33 20.47 11.97 11.99
N ASN A 34 19.78 12.13 10.87
CA ASN A 34 18.38 11.75 10.75
C ASN A 34 18.33 10.25 10.48
N THR A 35 17.81 9.48 11.45
CA THR A 35 17.46 8.08 11.23
C THR A 35 16.16 8.06 10.43
N PHE A 36 16.25 7.76 9.13
CA PHE A 36 15.07 7.53 8.30
C PHE A 36 14.62 6.08 8.49
N THR A 37 13.44 5.89 9.07
CA THR A 37 12.74 4.59 9.06
C THR A 37 11.97 4.46 7.75
N VAL A 38 12.10 3.31 7.07
CA VAL A 38 11.20 2.96 5.96
C VAL A 38 9.92 2.42 6.58
N GLY A 39 8.77 2.86 6.07
CA GLY A 39 7.47 2.38 6.50
C GLY A 39 7.29 0.89 6.26
N ASP A 40 6.73 0.17 7.23
CA ASP A 40 6.33 -1.23 7.09
C ASP A 40 4.86 -1.29 6.64
N LEU A 41 4.52 -2.04 5.60
CA LEU A 41 3.14 -2.16 5.10
C LEU A 41 2.88 -3.61 4.70
N ASP A 42 2.21 -4.33 5.59
CA ASP A 42 1.91 -5.73 5.40
C ASP A 42 0.40 -5.97 5.31
N ILE A 43 -0.02 -6.72 4.29
CA ILE A 43 -1.41 -7.16 4.13
C ILE A 43 -1.50 -8.66 3.87
N THR A 44 -2.61 -9.26 4.30
CA THR A 44 -2.97 -10.64 3.98
C THR A 44 -4.39 -10.71 3.44
N LEU A 45 -4.70 -11.72 2.63
CA LEU A 45 -6.04 -11.97 2.10
C LEU A 45 -6.44 -13.39 2.48
N THR A 46 -7.53 -13.53 3.21
CA THR A 46 -8.12 -14.82 3.57
C THR A 46 -9.54 -14.90 3.06
N GLU A 47 -10.06 -16.11 2.85
CA GLU A 47 -11.42 -16.30 2.40
C GLU A 47 -12.06 -17.51 3.07
N THR A 48 -13.31 -17.37 3.48
CA THR A 48 -14.17 -18.48 3.91
C THR A 48 -15.15 -18.82 2.80
N TYR A 49 -15.06 -20.05 2.26
CA TYR A 49 -15.90 -20.54 1.17
C TYR A 49 -16.08 -22.07 1.25
N THR A 50 -17.28 -22.56 0.94
CA THR A 50 -17.52 -24.00 0.78
C THR A 50 -17.24 -24.42 -0.66
N GLN A 51 -16.19 -25.22 -0.86
CA GLN A 51 -15.81 -25.72 -2.17
C GLN A 51 -16.97 -26.48 -2.84
N ASN A 52 -17.12 -26.31 -4.16
CA ASN A 52 -18.15 -26.96 -4.97
C ASN A 52 -19.60 -26.60 -4.58
N SER A 53 -19.81 -25.39 -4.05
CA SER A 53 -21.16 -24.87 -3.81
C SER A 53 -21.98 -24.88 -5.11
N LYS A 54 -23.21 -25.42 -5.06
CA LYS A 54 -24.05 -25.60 -6.25
C LYS A 54 -24.73 -24.28 -6.62
N ILE A 55 -24.64 -23.91 -7.90
CA ILE A 55 -25.39 -22.78 -8.47
C ILE A 55 -26.74 -23.31 -8.97
N TYR A 56 -27.82 -22.66 -8.53
CA TYR A 56 -29.19 -22.92 -8.96
C TYR A 56 -30.00 -21.61 -8.92
N PRO A 57 -31.19 -21.54 -9.54
CA PRO A 57 -32.00 -20.33 -9.52
C PRO A 57 -32.39 -19.94 -8.09
N GLY A 58 -32.09 -18.70 -7.69
CA GLY A 58 -32.31 -18.22 -6.33
C GLY A 58 -31.24 -18.64 -5.32
N ALA A 59 -30.14 -19.27 -5.74
CA ALA A 59 -29.05 -19.64 -4.84
C ALA A 59 -28.42 -18.40 -4.20
N VAL A 60 -28.11 -18.52 -2.91
CA VAL A 60 -27.27 -17.59 -2.15
C VAL A 60 -26.11 -18.41 -1.63
N ILE A 61 -24.91 -18.07 -2.07
CA ILE A 61 -23.69 -18.80 -1.72
C ILE A 61 -22.85 -17.92 -0.80
N ASP A 62 -22.53 -18.44 0.39
CA ASP A 62 -21.63 -17.78 1.32
C ASP A 62 -20.19 -17.81 0.78
N LYS A 63 -19.59 -16.63 0.66
CA LYS A 63 -18.20 -16.44 0.23
C LYS A 63 -17.72 -15.11 0.79
N THR A 64 -16.78 -15.17 1.73
CA THR A 64 -16.38 -14.02 2.52
C THR A 64 -14.88 -13.77 2.42
N PRO A 65 -14.41 -13.11 1.35
CA PRO A 65 -13.03 -12.63 1.26
C PRO A 65 -12.83 -11.44 2.21
N VAL A 66 -11.76 -11.53 2.99
CA VAL A 66 -11.34 -10.53 3.99
C VAL A 66 -9.88 -10.19 3.76
N VAL A 67 -9.63 -8.92 3.48
CA VAL A 67 -8.27 -8.37 3.45
C VAL A 67 -7.92 -7.88 4.84
N THR A 68 -6.78 -8.27 5.37
CA THR A 68 -6.32 -7.84 6.69
C THR A 68 -5.04 -7.03 6.54
N VAL A 69 -5.06 -5.79 6.99
CA VAL A 69 -3.85 -4.97 7.18
C VAL A 69 -3.24 -5.37 8.51
N LEU A 70 -1.97 -5.78 8.53
CA LEU A 70 -1.32 -6.30 9.73
C LEU A 70 -0.99 -5.16 10.72
N ALA A 71 -0.82 -5.55 11.99
CA ALA A 71 -0.45 -4.62 13.05
C ALA A 71 0.83 -3.86 12.70
N ASN A 72 0.88 -2.59 13.11
CA ASN A 72 1.99 -1.65 12.90
C ASN A 72 2.27 -1.30 11.43
N SER A 73 1.39 -1.67 10.50
CA SER A 73 1.46 -1.17 9.13
C SER A 73 1.25 0.35 9.08
N GLU A 74 1.98 1.02 8.20
CA GLU A 74 1.83 2.44 7.95
C GLU A 74 0.44 2.79 7.42
N PRO A 75 -0.02 4.04 7.64
CA PRO A 75 -1.26 4.52 7.04
C PRO A 75 -1.26 4.29 5.53
N SER A 76 -2.30 3.64 5.01
CA SER A 76 -2.32 3.15 3.63
C SER A 76 -3.70 3.25 2.97
N TYR A 77 -3.67 3.36 1.65
CA TYR A 77 -4.80 3.12 0.77
C TYR A 77 -4.91 1.62 0.51
N LEU A 78 -6.11 1.05 0.70
CA LEU A 78 -6.37 -0.37 0.51
C LEU A 78 -7.19 -0.61 -0.76
N TYR A 79 -6.78 -1.57 -1.56
CA TYR A 79 -7.39 -1.91 -2.84
C TYR A 79 -7.64 -3.40 -2.98
N VAL A 80 -8.69 -3.73 -3.71
CA VAL A 80 -8.99 -5.10 -4.13
C VAL A 80 -9.40 -5.13 -5.60
N MET A 81 -8.89 -6.10 -6.33
CA MET A 81 -9.40 -6.46 -7.65
C MET A 81 -10.27 -7.71 -7.50
N VAL A 82 -11.48 -7.64 -8.03
CA VAL A 82 -12.43 -8.74 -8.08
C VAL A 82 -12.71 -9.08 -9.55
N ASP A 83 -12.28 -10.26 -9.99
CA ASP A 83 -12.62 -10.84 -11.29
C ASP A 83 -13.84 -11.76 -11.09
N ASN A 84 -15.03 -11.25 -11.35
CA ASN A 84 -16.28 -11.99 -11.20
C ASN A 84 -16.70 -12.60 -12.54
N GLN A 85 -16.21 -13.80 -12.84
CA GLN A 85 -16.55 -14.50 -14.08
C GLN A 85 -17.97 -15.09 -14.09
N LEU A 86 -18.69 -14.99 -12.97
CA LEU A 86 -20.10 -15.36 -12.84
C LEU A 86 -21.04 -14.21 -13.19
N SER A 87 -20.52 -12.99 -13.39
CA SER A 87 -21.27 -11.83 -13.85
C SER A 87 -21.89 -12.09 -15.24
N PRO A 88 -23.11 -11.60 -15.52
CA PRO A 88 -23.96 -10.77 -14.65
C PRO A 88 -24.84 -11.58 -13.69
N HIS A 89 -24.79 -12.91 -13.73
CA HIS A 89 -25.74 -13.76 -13.00
C HIS A 89 -25.39 -13.97 -11.52
N GLY A 90 -24.11 -14.05 -11.19
CA GLY A 90 -23.60 -14.06 -9.82
C GLY A 90 -23.35 -12.65 -9.34
N VAL A 91 -24.24 -12.13 -8.49
CA VAL A 91 -24.19 -10.76 -7.96
C VAL A 91 -23.53 -10.78 -6.59
N LEU A 92 -22.47 -9.98 -6.42
CA LEU A 92 -21.74 -9.83 -5.16
C LEU A 92 -22.40 -8.75 -4.30
N ASN A 93 -22.51 -8.99 -2.99
CA ASN A 93 -23.03 -7.98 -2.05
C ASN A 93 -21.95 -7.00 -1.56
N ILE A 94 -21.19 -6.40 -2.49
CA ILE A 94 -20.18 -5.38 -2.13
C ILE A 94 -20.89 -4.14 -1.58
N ILE A 95 -20.45 -3.66 -0.41
CA ILE A 95 -21.04 -2.49 0.26
C ILE A 95 -20.40 -1.22 -0.32
N PRO A 96 -21.12 -0.40 -1.12
CA PRO A 96 -20.54 0.77 -1.78
C PRO A 96 -20.10 1.86 -0.80
N ALA A 97 -20.70 1.88 0.39
CA ALA A 97 -20.27 2.75 1.46
C ALA A 97 -18.82 2.46 1.89
N ASN A 98 -18.38 1.20 1.84
CA ASN A 98 -17.03 0.78 2.24
C ASN A 98 -16.06 0.70 1.06
N TRP A 99 -16.53 0.28 -0.11
CA TRP A 99 -15.71 -0.02 -1.27
C TRP A 99 -16.16 0.79 -2.49
N VAL A 100 -15.28 1.67 -2.96
CA VAL A 100 -15.52 2.55 -4.11
C VAL A 100 -14.92 1.91 -5.36
N SER A 101 -15.74 1.65 -6.39
CA SER A 101 -15.27 1.18 -7.69
C SER A 101 -14.47 2.27 -8.40
N ILE A 102 -13.21 2.01 -8.73
CA ILE A 102 -12.31 2.97 -9.39
C ILE A 102 -11.94 2.58 -10.83
N ASN A 103 -12.11 1.31 -11.19
CA ASN A 103 -11.88 0.82 -12.55
C ASN A 103 -12.71 -0.43 -12.82
N VAL A 104 -13.30 -0.53 -14.02
CA VAL A 104 -14.04 -1.70 -14.48
C VAL A 104 -13.52 -2.10 -15.86
N ASN A 105 -13.15 -3.36 -16.04
CA ASN A 105 -12.71 -3.93 -17.30
C ASN A 105 -13.24 -5.36 -17.44
N GLY A 106 -14.30 -5.54 -18.25
CA GLY A 106 -14.94 -6.84 -18.41
C GLY A 106 -15.50 -7.37 -17.10
N THR A 107 -15.05 -8.55 -16.68
CA THR A 107 -15.43 -9.20 -15.40
C THR A 107 -14.65 -8.67 -14.20
N LYS A 108 -13.62 -7.85 -14.43
CA LYS A 108 -12.74 -7.32 -13.39
C LYS A 108 -13.19 -5.94 -12.95
N THR A 109 -13.32 -5.77 -11.64
CA THR A 109 -13.52 -4.46 -11.02
C THR A 109 -12.47 -4.24 -9.93
N ILE A 110 -11.83 -3.07 -9.95
CA ILE A 110 -10.92 -2.62 -8.91
C ILE A 110 -11.68 -1.69 -7.98
N TYR A 111 -11.65 -2.01 -6.69
CA TYR A 111 -12.24 -1.22 -5.63
C TYR A 111 -11.14 -0.65 -4.72
N ARG A 112 -11.36 0.57 -4.23
CA ARG A 112 -10.61 1.17 -3.13
C ARG A 112 -11.47 1.18 -1.87
N TYR A 113 -10.88 0.91 -0.71
CA TYR A 113 -11.53 1.18 0.56
C TYR A 113 -11.80 2.68 0.72
N ASN A 114 -12.96 3.05 1.26
CA ASN A 114 -13.45 4.43 1.25
C ASN A 114 -12.63 5.40 2.12
N SER A 115 -11.74 4.88 2.97
CA SER A 115 -10.98 5.63 3.96
C SER A 115 -9.53 5.16 3.97
N ILE A 116 -8.64 5.99 4.54
CA ILE A 116 -7.29 5.54 4.87
C ILE A 116 -7.38 4.49 5.97
N VAL A 117 -6.65 3.39 5.82
CA VAL A 117 -6.41 2.46 6.92
C VAL A 117 -5.34 3.08 7.81
N PRO A 118 -5.65 3.44 9.07
CA PRO A 118 -4.68 4.11 9.95
C PRO A 118 -3.66 3.11 10.50
N LEU A 119 -2.56 3.61 11.06
CA LEU A 119 -1.67 2.79 11.88
C LEU A 119 -2.43 2.26 13.09
N SER A 120 -2.26 0.97 13.38
CA SER A 120 -2.91 0.29 14.49
C SER A 120 -1.98 -0.76 15.11
N ALA A 121 -1.96 -0.87 16.43
CA ALA A 121 -1.22 -1.92 17.14
C ALA A 121 -1.84 -3.33 16.95
N SER A 122 -3.05 -3.40 16.39
CA SER A 122 -3.77 -4.64 16.09
C SER A 122 -4.02 -4.76 14.59
N ALA A 123 -4.03 -5.98 14.07
CA ALA A 123 -4.43 -6.25 12.70
C ALA A 123 -5.88 -5.81 12.44
N GLN A 124 -6.14 -5.25 11.27
CA GLN A 124 -7.43 -4.67 10.89
C GLN A 124 -8.04 -5.44 9.72
N PRO A 125 -9.13 -6.20 9.93
CA PRO A 125 -9.81 -6.94 8.87
C PRO A 125 -10.83 -6.08 8.12
N PHE A 126 -10.87 -6.24 6.80
CA PHE A 126 -11.76 -5.55 5.86
C PHE A 126 -12.46 -6.58 4.97
N THR A 127 -13.73 -6.86 5.26
CA THR A 127 -14.56 -7.73 4.43
C THR A 127 -14.88 -7.04 3.10
N VAL A 128 -14.64 -7.73 1.98
CA VAL A 128 -14.94 -7.19 0.64
C VAL A 128 -16.41 -7.40 0.28
N PHE A 129 -16.89 -8.63 0.46
CA PHE A 129 -18.28 -9.05 0.34
C PHE A 129 -18.47 -10.34 1.17
N SER A 130 -19.69 -10.84 1.30
CA SER A 130 -19.99 -12.06 2.07
C SER A 130 -20.86 -13.08 1.35
N THR A 131 -21.55 -12.69 0.27
CA THR A 131 -22.42 -13.59 -0.48
C THR A 131 -22.34 -13.34 -1.99
N VAL A 132 -22.60 -14.40 -2.75
CA VAL A 132 -22.87 -14.40 -4.18
C VAL A 132 -24.31 -14.84 -4.38
N THR A 133 -25.15 -13.97 -4.94
CA THR A 133 -26.58 -14.23 -5.14
C THR A 133 -26.90 -14.43 -6.60
N PHE A 134 -27.78 -15.39 -6.88
CA PHE A 134 -28.25 -15.74 -8.22
C PHE A 134 -29.74 -15.50 -8.35
N GLY A 135 -30.18 -14.92 -9.47
CA GLY A 135 -31.59 -14.65 -9.73
C GLY A 135 -32.45 -15.92 -9.79
N THR A 136 -33.72 -15.81 -9.40
CA THR A 136 -34.70 -16.91 -9.46
C THR A 136 -35.11 -17.28 -10.89
N GLY A 137 -34.86 -16.39 -11.86
CA GLY A 137 -35.18 -16.59 -13.27
C GLY A 137 -34.12 -17.31 -14.11
N LEU A 138 -33.04 -17.82 -13.50
CA LEU A 138 -31.96 -18.47 -14.25
C LEU A 138 -32.45 -19.69 -15.03
N THR A 139 -32.20 -19.67 -16.32
CA THR A 139 -32.51 -20.77 -17.24
C THR A 139 -31.42 -21.84 -17.23
N LYS A 140 -31.75 -23.03 -17.74
CA LYS A 140 -30.77 -24.12 -17.91
C LYS A 140 -29.60 -23.73 -18.83
N THR A 141 -29.87 -22.92 -19.85
CA THR A 141 -28.83 -22.44 -20.79
C THR A 141 -27.87 -21.48 -20.09
N GLU A 142 -28.37 -20.56 -19.26
CA GLU A 142 -27.53 -19.64 -18.49
C GLU A 142 -26.73 -20.38 -17.40
N LEU A 143 -27.33 -21.36 -16.72
CA LEU A 143 -26.59 -22.19 -15.76
C LEU A 143 -25.42 -22.94 -16.41
N ALA A 144 -25.56 -23.35 -17.67
CA ALA A 144 -24.49 -24.03 -18.39
C ALA A 144 -23.30 -23.11 -18.70
N THR A 145 -23.51 -21.80 -18.87
CA THR A 145 -22.42 -20.84 -19.14
C THR A 145 -21.60 -20.50 -17.89
N LEU A 146 -22.16 -20.75 -16.70
CA LEU A 146 -21.52 -20.52 -15.41
C LEU A 146 -20.62 -21.67 -14.96
N GLN A 147 -20.65 -22.81 -15.64
CA GLN A 147 -19.80 -23.95 -15.29
C GLN A 147 -18.32 -23.63 -15.48
N GLY A 148 -17.50 -23.96 -14.48
CA GLY A 148 -16.04 -23.75 -14.51
C GLY A 148 -15.62 -22.28 -14.46
N LYS A 149 -16.51 -21.37 -14.08
CA LYS A 149 -16.21 -19.95 -13.86
C LYS A 149 -15.86 -19.69 -12.40
N ASP A 150 -14.90 -18.80 -12.19
CA ASP A 150 -14.39 -18.48 -10.86
C ASP A 150 -14.68 -17.02 -10.48
N ILE A 151 -14.64 -16.75 -9.17
CA ILE A 151 -14.46 -15.40 -8.65
C ILE A 151 -13.06 -15.35 -8.06
N VAL A 152 -12.20 -14.52 -8.66
CA VAL A 152 -10.81 -14.34 -8.21
C VAL A 152 -10.67 -12.99 -7.52
N ILE A 153 -10.05 -12.97 -6.34
CA ILE A 153 -9.79 -11.75 -5.57
C ILE A 153 -8.27 -11.58 -5.42
N LYS A 154 -7.79 -10.35 -5.64
CA LYS A 154 -6.42 -9.93 -5.30
C LYS A 154 -6.48 -8.65 -4.47
N ALA A 155 -5.53 -8.47 -3.56
CA ALA A 155 -5.44 -7.28 -2.73
C ALA A 155 -4.12 -6.54 -2.99
N TYR A 156 -4.15 -5.23 -2.80
CA TYR A 156 -3.00 -4.34 -2.91
C TYR A 156 -3.15 -3.21 -1.88
N ALA A 157 -2.04 -2.77 -1.30
CA ALA A 157 -2.02 -1.60 -0.44
C ALA A 157 -0.92 -0.65 -0.88
N HIS A 158 -1.18 0.65 -0.74
CA HIS A 158 -0.24 1.70 -1.06
C HIS A 158 -0.09 2.62 0.15
N GLN A 159 1.13 2.82 0.64
CA GLN A 159 1.39 3.74 1.74
C GLN A 159 0.89 5.15 1.38
N GLN A 160 0.24 5.82 2.33
CA GLN A 160 -0.36 7.13 2.13
C GLN A 160 0.65 8.27 2.26
N ALA A 161 1.70 8.10 3.08
CA ALA A 161 2.66 9.16 3.39
C ALA A 161 3.26 9.78 2.11
N GLY A 162 3.02 11.08 1.92
CA GLY A 162 3.52 11.84 0.77
C GLY A 162 2.87 11.51 -0.58
N VAL A 163 1.75 10.79 -0.59
CA VAL A 163 1.08 10.32 -1.82
C VAL A 163 -0.38 10.74 -1.83
N ASP A 164 -0.80 11.39 -2.92
CA ASP A 164 -2.20 11.71 -3.17
C ASP A 164 -2.99 10.46 -3.58
N GLN A 165 -4.27 10.42 -3.22
CA GLN A 165 -5.16 9.30 -3.53
C GLN A 165 -5.21 8.97 -5.04
N SER A 166 -5.21 9.98 -5.92
CA SER A 166 -5.23 9.76 -7.37
C SER A 166 -3.97 9.05 -7.87
N VAL A 167 -2.83 9.29 -7.24
CA VAL A 167 -1.56 8.61 -7.55
C VAL A 167 -1.61 7.16 -7.08
N ALA A 168 -2.08 6.93 -5.85
CA ALA A 168 -2.27 5.58 -5.32
C ALA A 168 -3.30 4.77 -6.15
N ASP A 169 -4.38 5.40 -6.60
CA ASP A 169 -5.39 4.79 -7.48
C ASP A 169 -4.76 4.35 -8.81
N ALA A 170 -3.96 5.21 -9.44
CA ALA A 170 -3.27 4.89 -10.69
C ALA A 170 -2.25 3.75 -10.51
N ALA A 171 -1.52 3.73 -9.39
CA ALA A 171 -0.60 2.66 -9.05
C ALA A 171 -1.33 1.32 -8.86
N ALA A 172 -2.46 1.31 -8.14
CA ALA A 172 -3.29 0.13 -7.96
C ALA A 172 -3.87 -0.39 -9.29
N ILE A 173 -4.37 0.49 -10.15
CA ILE A 173 -4.85 0.13 -11.48
C ILE A 173 -3.72 -0.52 -12.30
N THR A 174 -2.54 0.09 -12.31
CA THR A 174 -1.36 -0.44 -13.01
C THR A 174 -0.97 -1.82 -12.45
N HIS A 175 -0.91 -1.97 -11.13
CA HIS A 175 -0.58 -3.23 -10.45
C HIS A 175 -1.49 -4.39 -10.88
N PHE A 176 -2.79 -4.16 -11.00
CA PHE A 176 -3.74 -5.22 -11.34
C PHE A 176 -3.95 -5.46 -12.85
N THR A 177 -3.54 -4.52 -13.70
CA THR A 177 -3.74 -4.59 -15.16
C THR A 177 -2.48 -4.98 -15.92
N THR A 178 -1.30 -4.89 -15.30
CA THR A 178 -0.04 -5.36 -15.89
C THR A 178 -0.01 -6.90 -15.87
N PRO A 179 0.35 -7.57 -17.00
CA PRO A 179 0.40 -9.03 -17.10
C PRO A 179 1.35 -9.71 -16.12
#